data_AF-A0A968VWT2-F1
#
_entry.id   AF-A0A968VWT2-F1
#
_cell.length_a   1.000
_cell.length_b   1.000
_cell.length_c   1.000
_cell.angle_alpha   90.00
_cell.angle_beta   90.00
_cell.angle_gamma   90.00
#
_symmetry.space_group_name_H-M   'P 1'
#
loop_
_entity.id
_entity.type
_entity.pdbx_description
1 polymer ?
#
loop_
_entity_poly.entity_id
_entity_poly.type
_entity_poly.pdbx_seq_one_letter_code
_entity_poly.pdbx_strand_id
1 'polypeptide(L)'
;MFQDPFNRNFKKLRVSLTGDCNFACAYCVPSDTKLIKNHEPRATNTNSIYKLSSPIDVQETIFAIQSLHNILKLETIHLTGGEPLLYFQLDTLLGAIQHLNIVIKLTTNGFLLSQKAVLLKEHNVKHINVSLDAVDQELFLPYTKAVFT
;
A
#
# COMPACT_ATOMS: atom_id res chain seq x y z
N MET A 1 7.73 5.67 28.85
CA MET A 1 7.82 4.71 27.72
C MET A 1 6.45 4.07 27.57
N PHE A 2 5.82 4.13 26.39
CA PHE A 2 4.46 3.60 26.20
C PHE A 2 4.52 2.09 25.96
N GLN A 3 3.89 1.32 26.84
CA GLN A 3 3.87 -0.14 26.83
C GLN A 3 2.45 -0.63 27.08
N ASP A 4 2.14 -1.79 26.50
CA ASP A 4 0.89 -2.48 26.81
C ASP A 4 1.04 -3.40 28.04
N PRO A 5 -0.02 -4.06 28.52
CA PRO A 5 0.03 -4.98 29.67
C PRO A 5 0.94 -6.21 29.47
N PHE A 6 1.42 -6.46 28.25
CA PHE A 6 2.36 -7.53 27.93
C PHE A 6 3.80 -7.02 27.78
N ASN A 7 4.07 -5.78 28.21
CA ASN A 7 5.37 -5.11 28.15
C ASN A 7 5.94 -4.95 26.72
N ARG A 8 5.07 -4.89 25.70
CA ARG A 8 5.49 -4.68 24.31
C ARG A 8 5.67 -3.20 24.01
N ASN A 9 6.74 -2.87 23.30
CA ASN A 9 7.01 -1.51 22.81
C ASN A 9 6.51 -1.34 21.37
N PHE A 10 5.88 -0.21 21.08
CA PHE A 10 5.31 0.09 19.76
C PHE A 10 6.22 1.02 18.96
N LYS A 11 7.21 0.44 18.28
CA LYS A 11 8.20 1.18 17.46
C LYS A 11 7.93 1.13 15.96
N LYS A 12 6.95 0.33 15.54
CA LYS A 12 6.62 0.07 14.14
C LYS A 12 5.17 0.47 13.89
N LEU A 13 4.95 1.30 12.87
CA LEU A 13 3.61 1.69 12.42
C LEU A 13 3.37 1.10 11.03
N ARG A 14 2.24 0.43 10.83
CA ARG A 14 1.79 -0.01 9.50
C ARG A 14 0.66 0.90 9.05
N VAL A 15 0.79 1.50 7.87
CA VAL A 15 -0.18 2.46 7.32
C VAL A 15 -0.76 1.92 6.02
N SER A 16 -2.06 1.69 5.99
CA SER A 16 -2.81 1.28 4.79
C SER A 16 -3.28 2.53 4.05
N LEU A 17 -2.65 2.85 2.92
CA LEU A 17 -2.86 4.12 2.20
C LEU A 17 -4.12 4.16 1.35
N THR A 18 -4.52 3.02 0.81
CA THR A 18 -5.68 2.88 -0.07
C THR A 18 -6.27 1.49 0.09
N GLY A 19 -7.57 1.34 -0.19
CA GLY A 19 -8.22 0.04 -0.36
C GLY A 19 -8.12 -0.50 -1.80
N ASP A 20 -7.68 0.33 -2.75
CA ASP A 20 -7.63 -0.02 -4.16
C ASP A 20 -6.39 -0.85 -4.49
N CYS A 21 -6.54 -1.83 -5.38
CA CYS A 21 -5.46 -2.67 -5.89
C CYS A 21 -5.65 -2.90 -7.39
N ASN A 22 -4.55 -2.95 -8.13
CA ASN A 22 -4.54 -3.29 -9.55
C ASN A 22 -4.51 -4.81 -9.79
N PHE A 23 -4.39 -5.63 -8.73
CA PHE A 23 -4.53 -7.09 -8.75
C PHE A 23 -5.73 -7.55 -7.90
N ALA A 24 -6.38 -8.63 -8.35
CA ALA A 24 -7.39 -9.39 -7.62
C ALA A 24 -6.84 -10.78 -7.31
N CYS A 25 -6.00 -10.87 -6.28
CA CYS A 25 -5.41 -12.15 -5.87
C CYS A 25 -6.46 -13.04 -5.19
N ALA A 26 -6.51 -14.32 -5.53
CA ALA A 26 -7.56 -15.25 -5.12
C ALA A 26 -7.70 -15.41 -3.58
N TYR A 27 -6.61 -15.22 -2.84
CA TYR A 27 -6.58 -15.32 -1.37
C TYR A 27 -6.78 -13.97 -0.66
N CYS A 28 -6.69 -12.86 -1.38
CA CYS A 28 -6.78 -11.50 -0.82
C CYS A 28 -8.16 -10.90 -1.07
N VAL A 29 -8.68 -11.09 -2.28
CA VAL A 29 -9.96 -10.56 -2.73
C VAL A 29 -10.98 -11.71 -2.72
N PRO A 30 -12.03 -11.65 -1.88
CA PRO A 30 -13.00 -12.74 -1.76
C PRO A 30 -13.64 -13.10 -3.11
N SER A 31 -13.83 -14.39 -3.37
CA SER A 31 -14.41 -14.96 -4.61
C SER A 31 -15.78 -14.40 -5.00
N ASP A 32 -16.55 -13.87 -4.04
CA ASP A 32 -17.84 -13.23 -4.28
C ASP A 32 -17.76 -11.75 -4.66
N THR A 33 -16.57 -11.17 -4.68
CA THR A 33 -16.38 -9.84 -5.23
C THR A 33 -16.57 -9.90 -6.75
N LYS A 34 -17.36 -8.96 -7.27
CA LYS A 34 -17.68 -8.83 -8.71
C LYS A 34 -16.46 -8.65 -9.63
N LEU A 35 -15.24 -8.52 -9.07
CA LEU A 35 -13.98 -8.50 -9.81
C LEU A 35 -13.62 -9.87 -10.39
N ILE A 36 -14.01 -10.96 -9.71
CA ILE A 36 -13.66 -12.33 -10.13
C ILE A 36 -14.72 -12.91 -11.09
N LYS A 37 -15.97 -12.46 -10.97
CA LYS A 37 -17.12 -13.03 -11.71
C LYS A 37 -17.20 -12.62 -13.18
N ASN A 38 -16.54 -11.54 -13.60
CA ASN A 38 -16.86 -10.91 -14.88
C ASN A 38 -15.93 -11.18 -16.06
N HIS A 39 -14.83 -11.94 -15.94
CA HIS A 39 -13.98 -12.45 -17.05
C HIS A 39 -13.68 -11.55 -18.28
N GLU A 40 -14.00 -10.26 -18.25
CA GLU A 40 -13.88 -9.32 -19.35
C GLU A 40 -12.92 -8.20 -18.95
N PRO A 41 -11.99 -7.80 -19.84
CA PRO A 41 -11.24 -6.58 -19.67
C PRO A 41 -12.26 -5.44 -19.66
N ARG A 42 -12.34 -4.75 -18.52
CA ARG A 42 -13.42 -3.80 -18.27
C ARG A 42 -13.30 -2.62 -19.24
N ALA A 43 -14.08 -2.68 -20.32
CA ALA A 43 -14.35 -1.53 -21.17
C ALA A 43 -14.89 -0.40 -20.29
N THR A 44 -14.25 0.75 -20.44
CA THR A 44 -14.67 2.11 -20.08
C THR A 44 -16.17 2.24 -19.78
N ASN A 45 -16.58 1.99 -18.54
CA ASN A 45 -17.88 2.40 -18.04
C ASN A 45 -17.73 2.71 -16.55
N THR A 46 -17.70 4.01 -16.27
CA THR A 46 -17.32 4.69 -15.04
C THR A 46 -18.34 4.61 -13.91
N ASN A 47 -19.26 3.64 -13.89
CA ASN A 47 -20.36 3.63 -12.92
C ASN A 47 -20.68 2.25 -12.30
N SER A 48 -20.11 2.04 -11.12
CA SER A 48 -20.44 1.01 -10.13
C SER A 48 -19.59 -0.25 -10.19
N ILE A 49 -18.84 -0.46 -9.12
CA ILE A 49 -18.94 -1.63 -8.22
C ILE A 49 -17.92 -1.51 -7.08
N TYR A 50 -16.84 -0.77 -7.29
CA TYR A 50 -16.05 -0.14 -6.22
C TYR A 50 -15.97 1.33 -6.59
N LYS A 51 -16.67 2.18 -5.83
CA LYS A 51 -16.24 3.58 -5.74
C LYS A 51 -14.78 3.48 -5.32
N LEU A 52 -13.84 4.08 -6.07
CA LEU A 52 -12.48 4.29 -5.56
C LEU A 52 -12.66 4.74 -4.12
N SER A 53 -12.15 3.94 -3.18
CA SER A 53 -12.32 4.30 -1.77
C SER A 53 -11.74 5.69 -1.65
N SER A 54 -12.45 6.66 -1.07
CA SER A 54 -11.86 7.98 -0.86
C SER A 54 -10.52 7.74 -0.16
N PRO A 55 -9.40 8.05 -0.82
CA PRO A 55 -8.09 7.79 -0.23
C PRO A 55 -8.06 8.49 1.13
N ILE A 56 -7.40 7.87 2.12
CA ILE A 56 -7.21 8.56 3.41
C ILE A 56 -6.56 9.89 3.09
N ASP A 57 -7.13 10.97 3.62
CA ASP A 57 -6.61 12.30 3.40
C ASP A 57 -5.15 12.35 3.85
N VAL A 58 -4.28 12.85 2.98
CA VAL A 58 -2.84 12.84 3.26
C VAL A 58 -2.50 13.71 4.47
N GLN A 59 -3.24 14.81 4.70
CA GLN A 59 -2.99 15.67 5.85
C GLN A 59 -3.36 14.97 7.15
N GLU A 60 -4.50 14.27 7.18
CA GLU A 60 -4.88 13.43 8.32
C GLU A 60 -3.86 12.33 8.58
N THR A 61 -3.38 11.67 7.52
CA THR A 61 -2.36 10.63 7.60
C THR A 61 -1.04 11.16 8.15
N ILE A 62 -0.56 12.30 7.62
CA ILE A 62 0.66 12.98 8.08
C ILE A 62 0.51 13.36 9.55
N PHE A 63 -0.60 14.00 9.92
CA PHE A 63 -0.86 14.43 11.29
C PHE A 63 -0.88 13.25 12.26
N ALA A 64 -1.52 12.14 11.89
CA ALA A 64 -1.56 10.92 12.70
C ALA A 64 -0.15 10.33 12.88
N ILE A 65 0.64 10.22 11.81
CA ILE A 65 2.02 9.71 11.85
C ILE A 65 2.88 10.57 12.77
N GLN A 66 2.84 11.90 12.61
CA GLN A 66 3.62 12.83 13.42
C GLN A 66 3.23 12.77 14.90
N SER A 67 1.93 12.72 15.18
CA SER A 67 1.39 12.61 16.54
C SER A 67 1.84 11.31 17.21
N LEU A 68 1.73 10.18 16.52
CA LEU A 68 2.19 8.89 17.02
C LEU A 68 3.71 8.86 17.19
N HIS A 69 4.47 9.43 16.26
CA HIS A 69 5.93 9.51 16.38
C HIS A 69 6.36 10.32 17.60
N ASN A 70 5.67 11.43 17.91
CA ASN A 70 5.97 12.26 19.08
C ASN A 70 5.86 11.49 20.39
N ILE A 71 4.87 10.59 20.50
CA ILE A 71 4.58 9.82 21.70
C ILE A 71 5.42 8.53 21.76
N LEU A 72 5.44 7.77 20.66
CA LEU A 72 5.99 6.42 20.61
C LEU A 72 7.46 6.39 20.21
N LYS A 73 7.97 7.45 19.60
CA LYS A 73 9.30 7.53 18.97
C LYS A 73 9.48 6.35 18.01
N LEU A 74 8.64 6.34 16.97
CA LEU A 74 8.62 5.30 15.94
C LEU A 74 9.99 5.17 15.27
N GLU A 75 10.43 3.94 15.05
CA GLU A 75 11.66 3.61 14.33
C GLU A 75 11.38 3.23 12.87
N THR A 76 10.19 2.69 12.59
CA THR A 76 9.83 2.24 11.26
C THR A 76 8.37 2.55 10.92
N ILE A 77 8.14 3.02 9.70
CA ILE A 77 6.82 3.09 9.08
C ILE A 77 6.80 2.11 7.90
N HIS A 78 5.78 1.26 7.86
CA HIS A 78 5.54 0.31 6.79
C HIS A 78 4.29 0.72 6.01
N LEU A 79 4.49 1.24 4.81
CA LEU A 79 3.44 1.63 3.87
C LEU A 79 2.91 0.39 3.13
N THR A 80 1.59 0.22 3.16
CA THR A 80 0.82 -0.87 2.56
C THR A 80 -0.49 -0.30 2.00
N GLY A 81 -1.39 -1.15 1.53
CA GLY A 81 -2.78 -0.80 1.22
C GLY A 81 -3.51 -2.02 0.71
N GLY A 82 -4.36 -1.82 -0.29
CA GLY A 82 -4.30 -2.64 -1.50
C GLY A 82 -2.91 -2.49 -2.13
N GLU A 83 -2.79 -1.74 -3.22
CA GLU A 83 -1.47 -1.41 -3.81
C GLU A 83 -1.05 0.02 -3.48
N PRO A 84 -0.07 0.24 -2.59
CA PRO A 84 0.32 1.59 -2.17
C PRO A 84 0.89 2.46 -3.29
N LEU A 85 1.45 1.89 -4.36
CA LEU A 85 1.93 2.68 -5.50
C LEU A 85 0.80 3.31 -6.34
N LEU A 86 -0.45 2.91 -6.11
CA LEU A 86 -1.65 3.58 -6.67
C LEU A 86 -2.05 4.83 -5.88
N TYR A 87 -1.52 5.03 -4.66
CA TYR A 87 -1.88 6.18 -3.85
C TYR A 87 -1.32 7.47 -4.46
N PHE A 88 -2.20 8.30 -5.01
CA PHE A 88 -1.82 9.48 -5.79
C PHE A 88 -1.05 10.54 -4.99
N GLN A 89 -1.24 10.61 -3.67
CA GLN A 89 -0.54 11.52 -2.75
C GLN A 89 0.69 10.89 -2.09
N LEU A 90 1.22 9.78 -2.63
CA LEU A 90 2.40 9.10 -2.07
C LEU A 90 3.61 10.02 -2.00
N ASP A 91 3.84 10.84 -3.03
CA ASP A 91 4.92 11.81 -3.08
C ASP A 91 4.84 12.81 -1.90
N THR A 92 3.68 13.46 -1.75
CA THR A 92 3.38 14.39 -0.66
C THR A 92 3.57 13.74 0.71
N LEU A 93 3.08 12.52 0.89
CA LEU A 93 3.21 11.79 2.14
C LEU A 93 4.68 11.53 2.47
N LEU A 94 5.44 10.97 1.53
CA LEU A 94 6.86 10.65 1.72
C LEU A 94 7.67 11.92 2.02
N GLY A 95 7.40 13.00 1.29
CA GLY A 95 8.05 14.30 1.49
C GLY A 95 7.80 14.89 2.88
N ALA A 96 6.63 14.65 3.45
CA ALA A 96 6.31 15.12 4.81
C ALA A 96 6.94 14.25 5.91
N ILE A 97 7.04 12.94 5.72
CA ILE A 97 7.52 12.01 6.76
C ILE A 97 9.03 11.74 6.71
N GLN A 98 9.72 12.03 5.61
CA GLN A 98 11.17 11.82 5.50
C GLN A 98 11.97 12.59 6.57
N HIS A 99 11.48 13.76 6.99
CA HIS A 99 12.14 14.60 8.00
C HIS A 99 12.06 14.04 9.42
N LEU A 100 11.24 13.00 9.65
CA LEU A 100 11.05 12.40 10.97
C LEU A 100 12.19 11.42 11.34
N ASN A 101 13.17 11.19 10.45
CA ASN A 101 14.25 10.21 10.64
C ASN A 101 13.74 8.78 10.97
N ILE A 102 12.56 8.44 10.44
CA ILE A 102 11.95 7.12 10.56
C ILE A 102 12.34 6.29 9.34
N VAL A 103 12.66 5.01 9.52
CA VAL A 103 12.91 4.11 8.39
C VAL A 103 11.59 3.84 7.66
N ILE A 104 11.52 4.18 6.37
CA ILE A 104 10.36 3.90 5.52
C ILE A 104 10.53 2.54 4.85
N LYS A 105 9.52 1.69 4.99
CA LYS A 105 9.37 0.41 4.30
C LYS A 105 8.11 0.41 3.45
N LEU A 106 8.14 -0.27 2.31
CA LEU A 106 7.01 -0.40 1.39
C LEU A 106 6.77 -1.88 1.07
N THR A 107 5.51 -2.32 1.05
CA THR A 107 5.11 -3.59 0.43
C THR A 107 4.26 -3.31 -0.80
N THR A 108 4.67 -3.83 -1.96
CA THR A 108 4.00 -3.63 -3.26
C THR A 108 3.93 -4.95 -4.01
N ASN A 109 2.97 -5.10 -4.91
CA ASN A 109 2.97 -6.19 -5.90
C ASN A 109 4.01 -5.97 -7.02
N GLY A 110 4.66 -4.80 -7.06
CA GLY A 110 5.77 -4.51 -7.95
C GLY A 110 5.37 -4.02 -9.35
N PHE A 111 4.09 -4.09 -9.73
CA PHE A 111 3.65 -3.75 -11.09
C PHE A 111 4.01 -2.31 -11.50
N LEU A 112 3.86 -1.35 -10.58
CA LEU A 112 4.18 0.07 -10.80
C LEU A 112 5.59 0.46 -10.33
N LEU A 113 6.40 -0.50 -9.88
CA LEU A 113 7.65 -0.18 -9.20
C LEU A 113 8.65 0.51 -10.14
N SER A 114 8.75 0.06 -11.40
CA SER A 114 9.62 0.70 -12.39
C SER A 114 9.25 2.16 -12.65
N GLN A 115 7.95 2.47 -12.71
CA GLN A 115 7.43 3.82 -12.92
C GLN A 115 7.64 4.73 -11.70
N LYS A 116 7.61 4.15 -10.49
CA LYS A 116 7.73 4.90 -9.22
C LYS A 116 9.15 4.87 -8.62
N ALA A 117 10.09 4.15 -9.23
CA ALA A 117 11.42 3.92 -8.67
C ALA A 117 12.20 5.22 -8.40
N VAL A 118 12.11 6.21 -9.29
CA VAL A 118 12.79 7.51 -9.14
C VAL A 118 12.24 8.25 -7.92
N LEU A 119 10.92 8.41 -7.83
CA LEU A 119 10.24 9.03 -6.68
C LEU A 119 10.61 8.34 -5.36
N LEU A 120 10.57 7.00 -5.31
CA LEU A 120 10.92 6.26 -4.10
C LEU A 120 12.37 6.50 -3.68
N LYS A 121 13.29 6.59 -4.65
CA LYS A 121 14.70 6.88 -4.42
C LYS A 121 14.92 8.31 -3.93
N GLU A 122 14.22 9.28 -4.51
CA GLU A 122 14.28 10.70 -4.10
C GLU A 122 13.87 10.88 -2.63
N HIS A 123 12.86 10.12 -2.18
CA HIS A 123 12.43 10.07 -0.77
C HIS A 123 13.18 9.06 0.09
N ASN A 124 14.31 8.53 -0.40
CA ASN A 124 15.19 7.63 0.35
C ASN A 124 14.51 6.35 0.89
N VAL A 125 13.50 5.84 0.17
CA VAL A 125 12.84 4.57 0.51
C VAL A 125 13.74 3.40 0.10
N LYS A 126 14.43 2.81 1.07
CA LYS A 126 15.45 1.74 0.83
C LYS A 126 14.94 0.32 1.01
N HIS A 127 13.78 0.15 1.64
CA HIS A 127 13.27 -1.17 2.02
C HIS A 127 11.96 -1.45 1.30
N ILE A 128 12.03 -2.25 0.25
CA ILE A 128 10.88 -2.60 -0.58
C ILE A 128 10.71 -4.12 -0.54
N ASN A 129 9.53 -4.55 -0.10
CA ASN A 129 9.10 -5.94 -0.16
C ASN A 129 8.19 -6.09 -1.39
N VAL A 130 8.59 -6.93 -2.34
CA VAL A 130 7.76 -7.26 -3.49
C VAL A 130 7.01 -8.55 -3.23
N SER A 131 5.68 -8.51 -3.26
CA SER A 131 4.84 -9.69 -3.18
C SER A 131 4.80 -10.39 -4.55
N LEU A 132 5.40 -11.57 -4.63
CA LEU A 132 5.43 -12.40 -5.84
C LEU A 132 5.17 -13.86 -5.42
N ASP A 133 3.94 -14.33 -5.64
CA ASP A 133 3.53 -15.65 -5.15
C ASP A 133 4.02 -16.81 -6.01
N ALA A 134 4.37 -16.55 -7.26
CA ALA A 134 4.99 -17.51 -8.16
C ALA A 134 5.92 -16.80 -9.15
N VAL A 135 7.08 -17.41 -9.40
CA VAL A 135 8.03 -16.95 -10.43
C VAL A 135 7.69 -17.49 -11.82
N ASP A 136 6.94 -18.59 -11.86
CA ASP A 136 6.40 -19.18 -13.08
C ASP A 136 5.09 -18.49 -13.45
N GLN A 137 4.97 -18.08 -14.69
CA GLN A 137 3.82 -17.31 -15.19
C GLN A 137 2.54 -18.16 -15.22
N GLU A 138 2.62 -19.44 -15.58
CA GLU A 138 1.47 -20.34 -15.63
C GLU A 138 0.91 -20.60 -14.23
N LEU A 139 1.78 -20.58 -13.20
CA LEU A 139 1.37 -20.62 -11.80
C LEU A 139 0.90 -19.26 -11.27
N PHE A 140 1.44 -18.14 -11.73
CA PHE A 140 1.08 -16.82 -11.20
C PHE A 140 -0.31 -16.37 -11.63
N LEU A 141 -0.62 -16.48 -12.94
CA LEU A 141 -1.84 -15.91 -13.53
C LEU A 141 -3.17 -16.45 -12.97
N PRO A 142 -3.30 -17.75 -12.62
CA PRO A 142 -4.53 -18.27 -12.03
C PRO A 142 -4.83 -17.66 -10.65
N TYR A 143 -3.80 -17.33 -9.87
CA TYR A 143 -3.94 -16.82 -8.50
C TYR A 143 -3.89 -15.29 -8.41
N THR A 144 -3.28 -14.61 -9.38
CA THR A 144 -3.11 -13.16 -9.40
C THR A 144 -3.58 -12.55 -10.72
N LYS A 145 -4.78 -11.98 -10.72
CA LYS A 145 -5.41 -11.39 -11.92
C LYS A 145 -5.27 -9.87 -11.92
N ALA A 146 -4.83 -9.27 -13.03
CA ALA A 146 -4.86 -7.83 -13.20
C ALA A 146 -6.29 -7.30 -13.40
N VAL A 147 -6.63 -6.19 -12.76
CA VAL A 147 -8.00 -5.63 -12.71
C VAL A 147 -8.14 -4.35 -13.53
N PHE A 148 -7.07 -3.55 -13.65
CA PHE A 148 -7.01 -2.35 -14.48
C PHE A 148 -5.58 -2.21 -15.02
N THR A 149 -5.43 -2.03 -16.34
CA THR A 149 -4.18 -1.69 -17.04
C THR A 149 -4.13 -0.20 -17.34
#